data_AF-A0A2V8D9L7-F1
#
_entry.id   AF-A0A2V8D9L7-F1
#
_cell.length_a   1.000
_cell.length_b   1.000
_cell.length_c   1.000
_cell.angle_alpha   90.00
_cell.angle_beta   90.00
_cell.angle_gamma   90.00
#
_symmetry.space_group_name_H-M   'P 1'
#
loop_
_entity.id
_entity.type
_entity.pdbx_description
1 polymer ?
#
loop_
_entity_poly.entity_id
_entity_poly.type
_entity_poly.pdbx_seq_one_letter_code
_entity_poly.pdbx_strand_id
1 'polypeptide(L)' 'RPDVLPAGDLGIVNAIQRLYRLRKRPDARRILKIGEAWRPYRSVASWYLWQSLKLEVSSLR' A
#
# COMPACT_ATOMS: atom_id res chain seq x y z
N ARG A 1 -5.20 -7.31 14.51
CA ARG A 1 -4.35 -6.19 15.01
C ARG A 1 -4.66 -4.94 14.18
N PRO A 2 -5.02 -3.80 14.78
CA PRO A 2 -5.50 -2.61 14.06
C PRO A 2 -4.39 -1.80 13.37
N ASP A 3 -3.14 -1.96 13.82
CA ASP A 3 -2.01 -1.13 13.41
C ASP A 3 -0.88 -1.95 12.75
N VAL A 4 -1.18 -2.64 11.64
CA VAL A 4 -0.21 -3.48 10.92
C VAL A 4 -0.09 -3.02 9.47
N LEU A 5 1.15 -2.81 9.02
CA LEU A 5 1.49 -2.54 7.62
C LEU A 5 2.50 -3.60 7.14
N PRO A 6 2.10 -4.53 6.26
CA PRO A 6 3.01 -5.56 5.74
C PRO A 6 3.89 -4.97 4.64
N ALA A 7 4.95 -4.26 5.03
CA ALA A 7 5.83 -3.53 4.11
C ALA A 7 6.60 -4.41 3.10
N GLY A 8 6.65 -5.74 3.33
CA GLY A 8 7.21 -6.72 2.39
C GLY A 8 6.20 -7.33 1.41
N ASP A 9 4.91 -7.03 1.55
CA ASP A 9 3.88 -7.56 0.65
C ASP A 9 3.98 -6.89 -0.74
N LEU A 10 4.12 -7.68 -1.79
CA LEU A 10 4.25 -7.16 -3.16
C LEU A 10 3.00 -6.37 -3.60
N GLY A 11 1.81 -6.75 -3.11
CA GLY A 11 0.58 -6.00 -3.33
C GLY A 11 0.69 -4.60 -2.75
N ILE A 12 1.02 -4.48 -1.46
CA ILE A 12 1.24 -3.19 -0.81
C ILE A 12 2.33 -2.36 -1.50
N VAL A 13 3.47 -2.97 -1.84
CA VAL A 13 4.58 -2.28 -2.54
C VAL A 13 4.08 -1.69 -3.87
N ASN A 14 3.38 -2.48 -4.68
CA ASN A 14 2.86 -2.04 -5.97
C ASN A 14 1.75 -0.99 -5.81
N ALA A 15 0.83 -1.18 -4.86
CA ALA A 15 -0.25 -0.24 -4.59
C ALA A 15 0.29 1.13 -4.16
N ILE A 16 1.25 1.15 -3.23
CA ILE A 16 1.90 2.40 -2.79
C ILE A 16 2.67 3.04 -3.93
N GLN A 17 3.41 2.26 -4.72
CA GLN A 17 4.15 2.79 -5.87
C GLN A 17 3.19 3.52 -6.84
N ARG A 18 2.05 2.91 -7.17
CA ARG A 18 1.05 3.48 -8.08
C ARG A 18 0.34 4.68 -7.49
N LEU A 19 -0.22 4.53 -6.28
CA LEU A 19 -1.00 5.57 -5.60
C LEU A 19 -0.17 6.84 -5.37
N TYR A 20 1.09 6.70 -4.96
CA TYR A 20 2.02 7.81 -4.75
C TYR A 20 2.83 8.17 -6.00
N ARG A 21 2.51 7.58 -7.16
CA ARG A 21 3.16 7.82 -8.46
C ARG A 21 4.69 7.79 -8.38
N LEU A 22 5.23 6.83 -7.63
CA LEU A 22 6.66 6.71 -7.40
C LEU A 22 7.34 6.11 -8.64
N ARG A 23 8.38 6.80 -9.13
CA ARG A 23 9.17 6.34 -10.29
C ARG A 23 9.81 4.97 -10.09
N LYS A 24 10.21 4.64 -8.86
CA LYS A 24 10.84 3.36 -8.49
C LYS A 24 10.01 2.67 -7.42
N ARG A 25 10.12 1.34 -7.34
CA ARG A 25 9.53 0.56 -6.25
C ARG A 25 10.08 1.07 -4.90
N PRO A 26 9.21 1.46 -3.96
CA PRO A 26 9.67 1.83 -2.63
C PRO A 26 10.18 0.60 -1.88
N ASP A 27 11.22 0.78 -1.06
CA ASP A 27 11.69 -0.24 -0.14
C ASP A 27 10.79 -0.30 1.11
N ALA A 28 10.98 -1.35 1.92
CA ALA A 28 10.20 -1.54 3.14
C ALA A 28 10.33 -0.33 4.10
N ARG A 29 11.53 0.29 4.18
CA ARG A 29 11.77 1.44 5.03
C ARG A 29 10.93 2.66 4.62
N ARG A 30 10.86 2.94 3.31
CA ARG A 30 10.03 4.02 2.77
C ARG A 30 8.54 3.73 2.94
N ILE A 31 8.11 2.48 2.76
CA ILE A 31 6.72 2.07 2.99
C ILE A 31 6.33 2.31 4.44
N LEU A 32 7.16 1.88 5.40
CA LEU A 32 6.91 2.12 6.82
C LEU A 32 6.83 3.61 7.15
N LYS A 33 7.72 4.44 6.57
CA LYS A 33 7.70 5.90 6.75
C LYS A 33 6.41 6.53 6.22
N ILE A 34 5.92 6.10 5.05
CA ILE A 34 4.63 6.54 4.52
C ILE A 34 3.49 6.09 5.46
N GLY A 35 3.58 4.86 5.96
CA GLY A 35 2.60 4.26 6.86
C GLY A 35 2.45 4.93 8.22
N GLU A 36 3.43 5.71 8.69
CA GLU A 36 3.31 6.45 9.94
C GLU A 36 2.14 7.44 9.93
N ALA A 37 1.81 8.02 8.76
CA ALA A 37 0.65 8.90 8.61
C ALA A 37 -0.71 8.18 8.77
N TRP A 38 -0.74 6.85 8.71
CA TRP A 38 -1.97 6.05 8.83
C TRP A 38 -2.18 5.48 10.21
N ARG A 39 -1.30 5.81 11.17
CA ARG A 39 -1.49 5.38 12.56
C ARG A 39 -2.73 6.05 13.16
N PRO A 40 -3.45 5.34 14.05
CA PRO A 40 -3.18 3.98 14.54
C PRO A 40 -3.85 2.86 13.70
N TYR A 41 -4.28 3.15 12.46
CA TYR A 41 -5.12 2.27 11.63
C TYR A 41 -4.44 1.75 10.36
N ARG A 42 -3.15 1.42 10.43
CA ARG A 42 -2.38 0.92 9.27
C ARG A 42 -2.96 -0.34 8.62
N SER A 43 -3.68 -1.18 9.38
CA SER A 43 -4.34 -2.36 8.83
C SER A 43 -5.49 -2.01 7.89
N VAL A 44 -6.21 -0.91 8.17
CA VAL A 44 -7.30 -0.41 7.31
C VAL A 44 -6.72 0.15 6.02
N ALA A 45 -5.65 0.95 6.11
CA ALA A 45 -4.95 1.47 4.93
C ALA A 45 -4.43 0.32 4.03
N SER A 46 -3.87 -0.71 4.64
CA SER A 46 -3.39 -1.91 3.91
C SER A 46 -4.51 -2.62 3.16
N TRP A 47 -5.71 -2.73 3.77
CA TRP A 47 -6.88 -3.28 3.11
C TRP A 47 -7.29 -2.47 1.88
N TYR A 48 -7.37 -1.14 1.99
CA TYR A 48 -7.70 -0.26 0.86
C TYR A 48 -6.66 -0.36 -0.28
N LEU A 49 -5.37 -0.46 0.05
CA LEU A 49 -4.30 -0.64 -0.93
C LEU A 49 -4.46 -1.94 -1.73
N TRP A 50 -4.91 -3.04 -1.10
CA TRP A 50 -5.23 -4.26 -1.85
C TRP A 50 -6.47 -4.11 -2.73
N GLN A 51 -7.50 -3.40 -2.26
CA GLN A 51 -8.71 -3.19 -3.06
C GLN A 51 -8.44 -2.29 -4.27
N SER A 52 -7.59 -1.27 -4.14
CA SER A 52 -7.26 -0.39 -5.27
C SER A 52 -6.64 -1.17 -6.43
N LEU A 53 -5.83 -2.20 -6.13
CA LEU A 53 -5.27 -3.08 -7.16
C LEU A 53 -6.33 -3.91 -7.88
N LYS A 54 -7.40 -4.34 -7.21
CA LYS A 54 -8.48 -5.12 -7.83
C LYS A 54 -9.33 -4.26 -8.76
N LEU A 55 -9.61 -3.01 -8.36
CA LEU A 55 -10.37 -2.06 -9.18
C LEU A 55 -9.63 -1.73 -10.49
N GLU A 56 -8.30 -1.60 -10.44
CA GLU A 56 -7.51 -1.41 -11.66
C GLU A 56 -7.59 -2.61 -12.62
N VAL A 57 -7.51 -3.84 -12.10
CA VAL A 57 -7.62 -5.05 -12.93
C VAL A 57 -8.99 -5.15 -13.60
N SER A 58 -10.04 -4.67 -12.93
CA SER A 58 -11.40 -4.62 -13.50
C SER A 58 -11.57 -3.54 -14.57
N SER A 59 -10.78 -2.46 -14.53
CA SER A 59 -10.83 -1.37 -15.53
C SER A 59 -10.13 -1.73 -16.84
N LEU A 60 -9.40 -2.84 -16.88
CA LEU A 60 -8.68 -3.35 -18.07
C LEU A 60 -9.43 -4.48 -18.77
N ARG A 61 -10.67 -4.77 -18.36
CA ARG A 61 -11.61 -5.67 -19.03
C ARG A 61 -12.78 -4.87 -19.55
#